data_AF-A0A7R8ZDP3-F1
#
_entry.id   AF-A0A7R8ZDP3-F1
#
_cell.length_a   1.000
_cell.length_b   1.000
_cell.length_c   1.000
_cell.angle_alpha   90.00
_cell.angle_beta   90.00
_cell.angle_gamma   90.00
#
_symmetry.space_group_name_H-M   'P 1'
#
loop_
_entity.id
_entity.type
_entity.pdbx_description
1 polymer ?
#
loop_
_entity_poly.entity_id
_entity_poly.type
_entity_poly.pdbx_seq_one_letter_code
_entity_poly.pdbx_strand_id
1 'polypeptide(L)'
;MGTQFIRVPLKRDVVAVVRPSIMKTSSGLESYTPKARQCFFSHEKHLLYFNVYTQGNCEMECLINITREVCGCTAFYVPSLDDVPVCGSGNLMCFSLLAGKLIN
;
A
#
# COMPACT_ATOMS: atom_id res chain seq x y z
N MET A 1 -2.44 -6.74 -7.09
CA MET A 1 -1.57 -6.12 -8.13
C MET A 1 -0.20 -6.75 -8.04
N GLY A 2 0.25 -7.44 -9.09
CA GLY A 2 1.54 -8.14 -9.07
C GLY A 2 2.70 -7.15 -9.19
N THR A 3 3.68 -7.26 -8.29
CA THR A 3 4.90 -6.47 -8.39
C THR A 3 5.81 -7.09 -9.46
N GLN A 4 6.03 -6.37 -10.55
CA GLN A 4 7.00 -6.74 -11.59
C GLN A 4 8.28 -5.93 -11.39
N PHE A 5 9.37 -6.61 -11.09
CA PHE A 5 10.70 -6.00 -10.95
C PHE A 5 11.65 -6.56 -12.01
N ILE A 6 12.50 -5.69 -12.55
CA ILE A 6 13.60 -6.08 -13.45
C ILE A 6 14.90 -5.94 -12.65
N ARG A 7 15.66 -7.03 -12.51
CA ARG A 7 16.99 -7.00 -11.87
C ARG A 7 18.03 -6.61 -12.93
N VAL A 8 18.79 -5.56 -12.66
CA VAL A 8 19.83 -5.05 -13.56
C VAL A 8 21.21 -5.51 -13.06
N PRO A 9 22.01 -6.22 -13.88
CA PRO A 9 23.37 -6.62 -13.50
C PRO A 9 24.34 -5.44 -13.55
N LEU A 10 25.38 -5.50 -12.71
CA LEU A 10 26.43 -4.49 -12.67
C LEU A 10 27.25 -4.49 -13.97
N LYS A 11 27.69 -3.29 -14.39
CA LYS A 11 28.57 -3.07 -15.56
C LYS A 11 28.01 -3.63 -16.87
N ARG A 12 26.69 -3.63 -17.05
CA ARG A 12 26.03 -3.98 -18.31
C ARG A 12 24.93 -2.99 -18.63
N ASP A 13 24.75 -2.75 -19.92
CA ASP A 13 23.62 -1.99 -20.43
C ASP A 13 22.40 -2.91 -20.55
N VAL A 14 21.25 -2.41 -20.10
CA VAL A 14 19.97 -3.11 -20.16
C VAL A 14 18.94 -2.18 -20.77
N VAL A 15 18.22 -2.67 -21.79
CA VAL A 15 17.08 -1.97 -22.39
C VAL A 15 15.80 -2.67 -21.93
N ALA A 16 14.95 -1.94 -21.21
CA ALA A 16 13.65 -2.41 -20.77
C ALA A 16 12.54 -1.73 -21.59
N VAL A 17 11.60 -2.51 -22.13
CA VAL A 17 10.41 -1.99 -22.82
C VAL A 17 9.20 -2.20 -21.93
N VAL A 18 8.51 -1.10 -21.59
CA VAL A 18 7.30 -1.13 -20.79
C VAL A 18 6.08 -1.11 -21.71
N ARG A 19 5.21 -2.12 -21.58
CA ARG A 19 3.91 -2.17 -22.27
C ARG A 19 2.79 -2.14 -21.22
N PRO A 20 2.11 -1.01 -21.02
CA PRO A 20 1.06 -0.91 -20.02
C PRO A 20 -0.18 -1.72 -20.45
N SER A 21 -0.74 -2.50 -19.54
CA SER A 21 -2.06 -3.11 -19.67
C SER A 21 -3.03 -2.39 -18.74
N ILE A 22 -3.89 -1.56 -19.30
CA ILE A 22 -4.77 -0.68 -18.52
C ILE A 22 -6.19 -1.26 -18.53
N MET A 23 -6.73 -1.48 -17.33
CA MET A 23 -8.15 -1.78 -17.12
C MET A 23 -8.78 -0.57 -16.41
N LYS A 24 -9.78 0.06 -17.04
CA LYS A 24 -10.55 1.15 -16.45
C LYS A 24 -11.99 0.71 -16.24
N THR A 25 -12.57 1.17 -15.14
CA THR A 25 -14.01 1.04 -14.91
C THR A 25 -14.76 1.96 -15.87
N SER A 26 -15.94 1.52 -16.35
CA SER A 26 -16.81 2.35 -17.18
C SER A 26 -17.28 3.59 -16.42
N SER A 27 -17.33 4.75 -17.09
CA SER A 27 -17.83 6.01 -16.52
C SER A 27 -19.29 5.92 -16.06
N GLY A 28 -20.08 5.01 -16.62
CA GLY A 28 -21.46 4.76 -16.16
C GLY A 28 -21.55 4.33 -14.69
N LEU A 29 -20.50 3.69 -14.16
CA LEU A 29 -20.44 3.27 -12.75
C LEU A 29 -20.15 4.41 -11.76
N GLU A 30 -19.78 5.60 -12.23
CA GLU A 30 -19.58 6.77 -11.35
C GLU A 30 -20.88 7.19 -10.65
N SER A 31 -22.03 6.95 -11.29
CA SER A 31 -23.36 7.20 -10.73
C SER A 31 -23.74 6.29 -9.56
N TYR A 32 -23.09 5.13 -9.43
CA TYR A 32 -23.35 4.19 -8.35
C TYR A 32 -22.66 4.69 -7.08
N THR A 33 -23.16 4.33 -5.90
CA THR A 33 -22.45 4.65 -4.65
C THR A 33 -21.27 3.70 -4.44
N PRO A 34 -20.20 4.09 -3.71
CA PRO A 34 -19.08 3.19 -3.39
C PRO A 34 -19.55 1.89 -2.74
N LYS A 35 -20.58 1.99 -1.89
CA LYS A 35 -21.21 0.85 -1.22
C LYS A 35 -21.89 -0.10 -2.21
N ALA A 36 -22.52 0.38 -3.27
CA ALA A 36 -23.15 -0.49 -4.26
C ALA A 36 -22.12 -1.26 -5.10
N ARG A 37 -21.00 -0.63 -5.47
CA ARG A 37 -19.92 -1.25 -6.27
C ARG A 37 -18.85 -1.97 -5.45
N GLN A 38 -18.86 -1.83 -4.12
CA GLN A 38 -17.90 -2.44 -3.19
C GLN A 38 -16.42 -2.04 -3.45
N CYS A 39 -16.18 -0.91 -4.12
CA CYS A 39 -14.86 -0.35 -4.37
C CYS A 39 -14.91 1.18 -4.48
N PHE A 40 -13.76 1.84 -4.36
CA PHE A 40 -13.63 3.29 -4.48
C PHE A 40 -12.90 3.66 -5.77
N PHE A 41 -13.35 4.72 -6.44
CA PHE A 41 -12.54 5.43 -7.40
C PHE A 41 -11.43 6.20 -6.68
N SER A 42 -10.37 6.54 -7.42
CA SER A 42 -9.17 7.18 -6.88
C SER A 42 -9.42 8.50 -6.15
N HIS A 43 -10.48 9.21 -6.49
CA HIS A 43 -10.86 10.50 -5.91
C HIS A 43 -11.90 10.40 -4.77
N GLU A 44 -12.44 9.22 -4.50
CA GLU A 44 -13.54 9.05 -3.53
C GLU A 44 -13.07 8.74 -2.12
N LYS A 45 -11.84 8.23 -1.99
CA LYS A 45 -11.22 7.91 -0.71
C LYS A 45 -9.84 8.52 -0.64
N HIS A 46 -9.67 9.43 0.30
CA HIS A 46 -8.35 9.95 0.65
C HIS A 46 -7.67 8.98 1.62
N LEU A 47 -6.40 8.69 1.36
CA LEU A 47 -5.55 7.90 2.24
C LEU A 47 -4.59 8.86 2.93
N LEU A 48 -4.33 8.63 4.21
CA LEU A 48 -3.44 9.46 5.04
C LEU A 48 -1.98 9.38 4.57
N TYR A 49 -1.52 8.21 4.14
CA TYR A 49 -0.12 7.99 3.75
C TYR A 49 0.10 7.98 2.23
N PHE A 50 -0.97 7.99 1.43
CA PHE A 50 -0.89 7.80 -0.02
C PHE A 50 -1.80 8.77 -0.79
N ASN A 51 -1.29 9.37 -1.85
CA ASN A 51 -2.05 10.34 -2.65
C ASN A 51 -3.14 9.72 -3.55
N VAL A 52 -3.05 8.42 -3.84
CA VAL A 52 -3.93 7.73 -4.79
C VAL A 52 -4.50 6.49 -4.12
N TYR A 53 -5.83 6.36 -4.13
CA TYR A 53 -6.46 5.11 -3.71
C TYR A 53 -6.15 3.99 -4.70
N THR A 54 -5.53 2.94 -4.16
CA THR A 54 -5.42 1.61 -4.75
C THR A 54 -5.70 0.59 -3.65
N GLN A 55 -6.04 -0.64 -4.02
CA GLN A 55 -6.22 -1.71 -3.03
C GLN A 55 -4.96 -1.87 -2.15
N GLY A 56 -3.78 -1.92 -2.76
CA GLY A 56 -2.52 -2.10 -2.03
C GLY A 56 -2.19 -0.94 -1.09
N ASN A 57 -2.46 0.31 -1.52
CA ASN A 57 -2.25 1.47 -0.65
C ASN A 57 -3.22 1.46 0.54
N CYS A 58 -4.47 1.04 0.32
CA CYS A 58 -5.47 0.92 1.38
C CYS A 58 -5.11 -0.18 2.39
N GLU A 59 -4.62 -1.33 1.92
CA GLU A 59 -4.17 -2.44 2.78
C GLU A 59 -2.92 -2.04 3.57
N MET A 60 -1.97 -1.35 2.93
CA MET A 60 -0.78 -0.85 3.60
C MET A 60 -1.13 0.19 4.67
N GLU A 61 -2.02 1.14 4.38
CA GLU A 61 -2.51 2.10 5.37
C GLU A 61 -3.22 1.43 6.54
N CYS A 62 -4.04 0.41 6.27
CA CYS A 62 -4.69 -0.39 7.31
C CYS A 62 -3.65 -1.03 8.24
N LEU A 63 -2.62 -1.66 7.67
CA LEU A 63 -1.52 -2.25 8.43
C LEU A 63 -0.78 -1.19 9.27
N ILE A 64 -0.51 -0.02 8.70
CA ILE A 64 0.18 1.07 9.41
C ILE A 64 -0.65 1.54 10.61
N ASN A 65 -1.95 1.78 10.41
CA ASN A 65 -2.84 2.24 11.47
C ASN A 65 -2.94 1.22 12.61
N ILE A 66 -3.15 -0.06 12.29
CA ILE A 66 -3.21 -1.12 13.30
C ILE A 66 -1.87 -1.26 14.04
N THR A 67 -0.75 -1.23 13.31
CA THR A 67 0.59 -1.33 13.93
C THR A 67 0.85 -0.15 14.87
N ARG A 68 0.48 1.06 14.46
CA ARG A 68 0.59 2.26 15.28
C ARG A 68 -0.25 2.15 16.55
N GLU A 69 -1.51 1.73 16.43
CA GLU A 69 -2.43 1.62 17.56
C GLU A 69 -2.03 0.53 18.56
N VAL A 70 -1.57 -0.63 18.06
CA VAL A 70 -1.26 -1.81 18.90
C VAL A 70 0.16 -1.77 19.42
N CYS A 71 1.14 -1.41 18.59
CA CYS A 71 2.56 -1.47 18.93
C CYS A 71 3.17 -0.10 19.27
N GLY A 72 2.45 1.00 19.05
CA GLY A 72 2.94 2.37 19.29
C GLY A 72 4.06 2.82 18.36
N CYS A 73 4.29 2.10 17.25
CA CYS A 73 5.38 2.36 16.32
C CYS A 73 4.99 1.98 14.88
N THR A 74 5.79 2.38 13.90
CA THR A 74 5.62 2.02 12.48
C THR A 74 6.83 1.30 11.92
N ALA A 75 6.64 0.50 10.86
CA ALA A 75 7.75 -0.17 10.19
C ALA A 75 8.64 0.84 9.43
N PHE A 76 9.94 0.59 9.39
CA PHE A 76 10.90 1.52 8.77
C PHE A 76 10.70 1.73 7.26
N TYR A 77 10.01 0.80 6.59
CA TYR A 77 9.79 0.84 5.14
C TYR A 77 8.46 1.50 4.75
N VAL A 78 7.64 1.92 5.71
CA VAL A 78 6.36 2.60 5.43
C VAL A 78 6.54 4.12 5.45
N PRO A 79 5.65 4.89 4.78
CA PRO A 79 5.63 6.33 4.91
C PRO A 79 5.49 6.75 6.39
N SER A 80 6.33 7.68 6.82
CA SER A 80 6.33 8.18 8.20
C SER A 80 5.48 9.44 8.31
N LEU A 81 4.80 9.60 9.45
CA LEU A 81 4.21 10.86 9.88
C LEU A 81 5.01 11.36 11.08
N ASP A 82 5.09 12.67 11.26
CA ASP A 82 6.07 13.35 12.13
C ASP A 82 6.00 12.98 13.63
N ASP A 83 5.00 12.20 14.06
CA ASP A 83 4.72 11.88 15.47
C ASP A 83 4.73 10.38 15.83
N VAL A 84 5.27 9.50 14.98
CA VAL A 84 5.30 8.05 15.28
C VAL A 84 6.71 7.48 15.17
N PRO A 85 7.25 6.87 16.24
CA PRO A 85 8.57 6.27 16.19
C PRO A 85 8.60 5.02 15.31
N VAL A 86 9.75 4.76 14.71
CA VAL A 86 10.00 3.51 13.98
C VAL A 86 10.16 2.35 14.98
N CYS A 87 9.58 1.19 14.67
CA CYS A 87 9.69 0.01 15.50
C CYS A 87 11.15 -0.46 15.60
N GLY A 88 11.70 -0.43 16.81
CA GLY A 88 12.99 -1.03 17.15
C GLY A 88 12.87 -2.51 17.50
N SER A 89 13.98 -3.09 17.97
CA SER A 89 14.06 -4.51 18.32
C SER A 89 13.04 -4.96 19.37
N GLY A 90 12.71 -4.10 20.34
CA GLY A 90 11.71 -4.39 21.39
C GLY A 90 10.29 -4.61 20.86
N ASN A 91 9.94 -4.02 19.72
CA ASN A 91 8.60 -4.08 19.14
C ASN A 91 8.53 -4.93 17.85
N LEU A 92 9.65 -5.54 17.43
CA LEU A 92 9.71 -6.40 16.24
C LEU A 92 8.69 -7.53 16.28
N MET A 93 8.53 -8.18 17.44
CA MET A 93 7.58 -9.29 17.60
C MET A 93 6.13 -8.80 17.41
N CYS A 94 5.78 -7.65 17.99
CA CYS A 94 4.45 -7.06 17.87
C CYS A 94 4.10 -6.78 16.40
N PHE A 95 4.98 -6.06 15.71
CA PHE A 95 4.82 -5.76 14.29
C PHE A 95 4.76 -7.04 13.43
N SER A 96 5.65 -8.01 13.66
CA SER A 96 5.73 -9.24 12.84
C SER A 96 4.47 -10.10 12.94
N LEU A 97 3.83 -10.15 14.11
CA LEU A 97 2.57 -10.86 14.30
C LEU A 97 1.41 -10.21 13.53
N LEU A 98 1.38 -8.87 13.47
CA LEU A 98 0.35 -8.13 12.72
C LEU A 98 0.57 -8.23 11.21
N ALA A 99 1.81 -8.07 10.76
CA ALA A 99 2.17 -8.24 9.36
C ALA A 99 1.86 -9.67 8.87
N GLY A 100 2.15 -10.70 9.67
CA GLY A 100 1.87 -12.09 9.33
C GLY A 100 0.38 -12.45 9.21
N LYS A 101 -0.53 -11.68 9.83
CA LYS A 101 -1.99 -11.89 9.76
C LYS A 101 -2.66 -11.18 8.57
N LEU A 102 -1.99 -10.21 7.97
CA LEU A 102 -2.56 -9.36 6.90
C LEU A 102 -1.92 -9.62 5.53
N ILE A 103 -0.81 -10.35 5.48
CA ILE A 103 -0.08 -10.71 4.25
C ILE A 103 -0.34 -12.17 3.83
N ASN A 104 -1.10 -12.94 4.63
CA ASN A 104 -1.54 -14.31 4.35
C ASN A 104 -3.06 -14.39 4.14
#